data_AF-A0A7C4NRR1-F1
#
_entry.id   AF-A0A7C4NRR1-F1
#
_cell.length_a   1.000
_cell.length_b   1.000
_cell.length_c   1.000
_cell.angle_alpha   90.00
_cell.angle_beta   90.00
_cell.angle_gamma   90.00
#
_symmetry.space_group_name_H-M   'P 1'
#
loop_
_entity.id
_entity.type
_entity.pdbx_description
1 polymer ?
#
loop_
_entity_poly.entity_id
_entity_poly.type
_entity_poly.pdbx_seq_one_letter_code
_entity_poly.pdbx_strand_id
1 'polypeptide(L)'
;MASEEIRPPPEFPLLKEVRSILESERTKKTTVFEKICKFAHRIFGKFISDYKLSPQTAVKLKEAGINITGGEWLAGFLFFLLLPILSFFIFWILSPSLVENFHILILGFLLAGFSALIFLLYPEARASSLAAKAQTDAVITVSIMAFSLYHRPDLNGALVRAAEATDGALAREIRLGLLQMKQQRKYGSLRQLLTDIADRWGKANDSIGQSLFDILRSSGTISEEARVSDVMKAPVRVLEGSEEQLSTRLNSLILPTIAFLTFGSLLIVATIGLSPVLGVLGLSFIDLKFYVGLAAFLVVVFLAFTLYLSAKRPSTIHPIVLETSWENTTGGVMVFRLLIPFLVFITLSLPGIFYLLEFRVGLAEIFTMSLSTLWIVLASGVSISLYGYLGYSTLLEAREKERKRIADWENALNIMGSKMLDGKSAARAMIETAELMRGELSSDLKLAGERMEKIGAGMEHCLRKNENPLIRNFISVISSLRRESEIAAGRACMIAAEFIHM
;
A
#
# COMPACT_ATOMS: atom_id res chain seq x y z
N MET A 1 -42.94 41.04 2.15
CA MET A 1 -41.86 40.25 2.76
C MET A 1 -42.37 38.84 2.92
N ALA A 2 -42.23 38.03 1.86
CA ALA A 2 -42.62 36.63 1.86
C ALA A 2 -41.43 35.81 2.34
N SER A 3 -41.66 34.98 3.36
CA SER A 3 -40.71 34.02 3.88
C SER A 3 -40.33 33.02 2.79
N GLU A 4 -39.09 33.08 2.32
CA GLU A 4 -38.50 32.04 1.47
C GLU A 4 -38.48 30.72 2.26
N GLU A 5 -39.32 29.78 1.84
CA GLU A 5 -39.31 28.40 2.32
C GLU A 5 -37.93 27.78 2.06
N ILE A 6 -37.17 27.60 3.14
CA ILE A 6 -35.95 26.79 3.15
C ILE A 6 -36.35 25.37 2.74
N ARG A 7 -36.02 24.98 1.51
CA ARG A 7 -36.22 23.60 1.05
C ARG A 7 -35.48 22.66 2.00
N PRO A 8 -36.11 21.59 2.50
CA PRO A 8 -35.39 20.58 3.28
C PRO A 8 -34.25 19.99 2.42
N PRO A 9 -33.10 19.65 3.04
CA PRO A 9 -32.02 18.99 2.32
C PRO A 9 -32.55 17.70 1.66
N PRO A 10 -32.03 17.31 0.48
CA PRO A 10 -32.53 16.16 -0.26
C PRO A 10 -32.56 14.92 0.62
N GLU A 11 -33.72 14.23 0.64
CA GLU A 11 -33.91 12.97 1.33
C GLU A 11 -32.90 11.91 0.84
N PHE A 12 -32.14 11.38 1.80
CA PHE A 12 -31.05 10.42 1.63
C PHE A 12 -31.44 9.15 0.82
N PRO A 13 -30.81 8.89 -0.35
CA PRO A 13 -30.94 7.62 -1.06
C PRO A 13 -29.92 6.56 -0.58
N LEU A 14 -29.54 6.53 0.70
CA LEU A 14 -28.45 5.66 1.19
C LEU A 14 -28.80 4.16 1.29
N LEU A 15 -30.07 3.76 1.23
CA LEU A 15 -30.46 2.40 1.65
C LEU A 15 -30.04 1.29 0.67
N LYS A 16 -30.02 1.57 -0.65
CA LYS A 16 -29.68 0.57 -1.68
C LYS A 16 -28.17 0.39 -1.82
N GLU A 17 -27.41 1.48 -1.92
CA GLU A 17 -25.94 1.43 -2.04
C GLU A 17 -25.26 0.86 -0.79
N VAL A 18 -25.75 1.21 0.40
CA VAL A 18 -25.22 0.64 1.66
C VAL A 18 -25.50 -0.86 1.75
N ARG A 19 -26.64 -1.34 1.23
CA ARG A 19 -26.97 -2.78 1.22
C ARG A 19 -26.06 -3.56 0.26
N SER A 20 -25.75 -3.01 -0.91
CA SER A 20 -24.77 -3.62 -1.82
C SER A 20 -23.35 -3.62 -1.27
N ILE A 21 -22.97 -2.62 -0.47
CA ILE A 21 -21.67 -2.56 0.21
C ILE A 21 -21.60 -3.58 1.37
N LEU A 22 -22.70 -3.78 2.09
CA LEU A 22 -22.81 -4.85 3.10
C LEU A 22 -22.83 -6.26 2.47
N GLU A 23 -23.45 -6.43 1.30
CA GLU A 23 -23.44 -7.69 0.56
C GLU A 23 -22.06 -8.02 -0.03
N SER A 24 -21.35 -7.02 -0.56
CA SER A 24 -19.98 -7.19 -1.06
C SER A 24 -18.98 -7.52 0.06
N GLU A 25 -19.19 -7.01 1.27
CA GLU A 25 -18.45 -7.43 2.48
C GLU A 25 -18.79 -8.84 2.95
N ARG A 26 -20.04 -9.29 2.81
CA ARG A 26 -20.44 -10.67 3.12
C ARG A 26 -19.78 -11.67 2.17
N THR A 27 -19.57 -11.30 0.92
CA THR A 27 -18.82 -12.10 -0.07
C THR A 27 -17.32 -11.82 0.02
N LYS A 28 -16.70 -11.96 1.20
CA LYS A 28 -15.23 -11.89 1.33
C LYS A 28 -14.60 -12.96 0.42
N LYS A 29 -13.97 -12.53 -0.67
CA LYS A 29 -13.18 -13.42 -1.55
C LYS A 29 -12.12 -14.11 -0.69
N THR A 30 -12.19 -15.43 -0.59
CA THR A 30 -11.20 -16.24 0.14
C THR A 30 -9.82 -16.00 -0.45
N THR A 31 -8.86 -15.71 0.40
CA THR A 31 -7.51 -15.35 -0.02
C THR A 31 -6.72 -16.60 -0.41
N VAL A 32 -5.72 -16.47 -1.28
CA VAL A 32 -4.88 -17.60 -1.71
C VAL A 32 -4.25 -18.30 -0.49
N PHE A 33 -3.84 -17.51 0.50
CA PHE A 33 -3.32 -18.00 1.78
C PHE A 33 -4.33 -18.89 2.54
N GLU A 34 -5.60 -18.47 2.64
CA GLU A 34 -6.66 -19.28 3.27
C GLU A 34 -6.91 -20.57 2.49
N LYS A 35 -6.87 -20.54 1.16
CA LYS A 35 -7.02 -21.74 0.33
C LYS A 35 -5.90 -22.74 0.58
N ILE A 36 -4.66 -22.27 0.67
CA ILE A 36 -3.49 -23.12 0.96
C ILE A 36 -3.59 -23.71 2.36
N CYS A 37 -3.97 -22.92 3.37
CA CYS A 37 -4.13 -23.43 4.75
C CYS A 37 -5.24 -24.48 4.85
N LYS A 38 -6.38 -24.28 4.17
CA LYS A 38 -7.47 -25.27 4.11
C LYS A 38 -7.06 -26.54 3.38
N PHE A 39 -6.29 -26.41 2.29
CA PHE A 39 -5.74 -27.56 1.58
C PHE A 39 -4.74 -28.34 2.46
N ALA A 40 -3.83 -27.64 3.14
CA ALA A 40 -2.90 -28.25 4.08
C ALA A 40 -3.63 -28.94 5.23
N HIS A 41 -4.70 -28.34 5.76
CA HIS A 41 -5.54 -28.97 6.77
C HIS A 41 -6.26 -30.22 6.25
N ARG A 42 -6.61 -30.31 4.96
CA ARG A 42 -7.14 -31.56 4.39
C ARG A 42 -6.12 -32.70 4.42
N ILE A 43 -4.83 -32.38 4.30
CA ILE A 43 -3.72 -33.35 4.32
C ILE A 43 -3.34 -33.71 5.77
N PHE A 44 -3.18 -32.71 6.63
CA PHE A 44 -2.63 -32.88 7.98
C PHE A 44 -3.67 -32.82 9.12
N GLY A 45 -4.93 -32.52 8.82
CA GLY A 45 -5.97 -32.20 9.82
C GLY A 45 -6.29 -33.33 10.78
N LYS A 46 -6.05 -34.59 10.38
CA LYS A 46 -6.20 -35.76 11.28
C LYS A 46 -5.24 -35.75 12.47
N PHE A 47 -4.11 -35.03 12.38
CA PHE A 47 -3.06 -35.03 13.40
C PHE A 47 -3.04 -33.75 14.27
N ILE A 48 -3.85 -32.71 13.95
CA ILE A 48 -3.62 -31.34 14.45
C ILE A 48 -4.91 -30.62 14.90
N SER A 49 -5.92 -31.33 15.43
CA SER A 49 -7.22 -30.72 15.74
C SER A 49 -7.21 -29.70 16.88
N ASP A 50 -6.28 -29.81 17.84
CA ASP A 50 -6.44 -29.15 19.15
C ASP A 50 -5.50 -27.94 19.38
N TYR A 51 -4.87 -27.41 18.33
CA TYR A 51 -3.93 -26.29 18.49
C TYR A 51 -4.66 -24.96 18.74
N LYS A 52 -4.41 -24.35 19.90
CA LYS A 52 -4.87 -23.00 20.24
C LYS A 52 -3.86 -21.96 19.74
N LEU A 53 -4.35 -20.99 18.98
CA LEU A 53 -3.56 -19.85 18.51
C LEU A 53 -3.03 -19.02 19.69
N SER A 54 -1.80 -18.53 19.56
CA SER A 54 -1.30 -17.47 20.43
C SER A 54 -2.23 -16.23 20.33
N PRO A 55 -2.56 -15.57 21.45
CA PRO A 55 -3.43 -14.39 21.46
C PRO A 55 -2.97 -13.29 20.48
N GLN A 56 -1.66 -13.07 20.37
CA GLN A 56 -1.09 -12.06 19.47
C GLN A 56 -1.29 -12.43 17.99
N THR A 57 -1.10 -13.70 17.63
CA THR A 57 -1.31 -14.18 16.26
C THR A 57 -2.79 -14.14 15.88
N ALA A 58 -3.69 -14.43 16.82
CA ALA A 58 -5.12 -14.32 16.60
C ALA A 58 -5.59 -12.88 16.33
N VAL A 59 -5.05 -11.91 17.07
CA VAL A 59 -5.31 -10.48 16.82
C VAL A 59 -4.81 -10.09 15.42
N LYS A 60 -3.56 -10.42 15.07
CA LYS A 60 -2.97 -10.12 13.75
C LYS A 60 -3.73 -10.77 12.58
N LEU A 61 -4.20 -12.01 12.74
CA LEU A 61 -5.02 -12.69 11.73
C LEU A 61 -6.36 -11.98 11.53
N LYS A 62 -7.00 -11.55 12.63
CA LYS A 62 -8.26 -10.80 12.59
C LYS A 62 -8.07 -9.44 11.91
N GLU A 63 -7.01 -8.72 12.23
CA GLU A 63 -6.65 -7.44 11.60
C GLU A 63 -6.31 -7.62 10.11
N ALA A 64 -5.65 -8.72 9.74
CA ALA A 64 -5.39 -9.08 8.35
C ALA A 64 -6.67 -9.47 7.56
N GLY A 65 -7.80 -9.62 8.26
CA GLY A 65 -9.07 -10.07 7.71
C GLY A 65 -9.08 -11.54 7.30
N ILE A 66 -8.14 -12.34 7.82
CA ILE A 66 -7.94 -13.74 7.51
C ILE A 66 -8.71 -14.59 8.53
N ASN A 67 -9.68 -15.37 8.06
CA ASN A 67 -10.51 -16.22 8.93
C ASN A 67 -9.99 -17.67 8.87
N ILE A 68 -9.08 -18.01 9.78
CA ILE A 68 -8.45 -19.34 9.87
C ILE A 68 -8.48 -19.84 11.32
N THR A 69 -8.75 -21.12 11.50
CA THR A 69 -8.70 -21.80 12.81
C THR A 69 -7.27 -22.18 13.21
N GLY A 70 -6.99 -22.38 14.50
CA GLY A 70 -5.63 -22.69 14.95
C GLY A 70 -5.03 -23.97 14.34
N GLY A 71 -5.86 -24.99 14.12
CA GLY A 71 -5.45 -26.22 13.42
C GLY A 71 -5.14 -26.02 11.94
N GLU A 72 -5.87 -25.14 11.25
CA GLU A 72 -5.59 -24.80 9.83
C GLU A 72 -4.29 -23.99 9.69
N TRP A 73 -4.00 -23.09 10.66
CA TRP A 73 -2.78 -22.30 10.65
C TRP A 73 -1.53 -23.18 10.86
N LEU A 74 -1.57 -24.09 11.83
CA LEU A 74 -0.45 -25.00 12.09
C LEU A 74 -0.25 -26.00 10.94
N ALA A 75 -1.34 -26.49 10.34
CA ALA A 75 -1.26 -27.33 9.14
C ALA A 75 -0.61 -26.58 7.95
N GLY A 76 -0.97 -25.31 7.74
CA GLY A 76 -0.34 -24.45 6.75
C GLY A 76 1.16 -24.27 7.01
N PHE A 77 1.55 -23.98 8.26
CA PHE A 77 2.94 -23.83 8.65
C PHE A 77 3.77 -25.10 8.38
N LEU A 78 3.27 -26.26 8.81
CA LEU A 78 3.94 -27.53 8.58
C LEU A 78 4.03 -27.88 7.10
N PHE A 79 3.01 -27.55 6.30
CA PHE A 79 3.05 -27.75 4.86
C PHE A 79 4.17 -26.93 4.21
N PHE A 80 4.28 -25.64 4.55
CA PHE A 80 5.36 -24.79 4.05
C PHE A 80 6.74 -25.28 4.50
N LEU A 81 6.87 -25.75 5.74
CA LEU A 81 8.14 -26.27 6.27
C LEU A 81 8.53 -27.61 5.63
N LEU A 82 7.60 -28.56 5.48
CA LEU A 82 7.90 -29.93 5.04
C LEU A 82 8.03 -30.06 3.52
N LEU A 83 7.29 -29.28 2.73
CA LEU A 83 7.30 -29.37 1.27
C LEU A 83 8.72 -29.25 0.65
N PRO A 84 9.53 -28.23 0.96
CA PRO A 84 10.90 -28.15 0.47
C PRO A 84 11.78 -29.25 1.04
N ILE A 85 11.68 -29.59 2.34
CA ILE A 85 12.49 -30.67 2.94
C ILE A 85 12.26 -31.98 2.17
N LEU A 86 11.00 -32.34 1.94
CA LEU A 86 10.64 -33.57 1.25
C LEU A 86 11.12 -33.56 -0.21
N SER A 87 11.01 -32.42 -0.90
CA SER A 87 11.44 -32.29 -2.30
C SER A 87 12.96 -32.48 -2.44
N PHE A 88 13.75 -31.85 -1.56
CA PHE A 88 15.20 -32.00 -1.55
C PHE A 88 15.66 -33.35 -1.01
N PHE A 89 14.90 -33.95 -0.09
CA PHE A 89 15.17 -35.30 0.42
C PHE A 89 14.96 -36.37 -0.67
N ILE A 90 13.88 -36.27 -1.45
CA ILE A 90 13.65 -37.13 -2.62
C ILE A 90 14.78 -36.96 -3.63
N PHE A 91 15.19 -35.72 -3.93
CA PHE A 91 16.30 -35.44 -4.85
C PHE A 91 17.63 -36.03 -4.35
N TRP A 92 17.89 -35.96 -3.04
CA TRP A 92 19.07 -36.56 -2.43
C TRP A 92 19.08 -38.09 -2.54
N ILE A 93 17.94 -38.77 -2.31
CA ILE A 93 17.81 -40.23 -2.45
C ILE A 93 18.02 -40.69 -3.89
N LEU A 94 17.54 -39.91 -4.87
CA LEU A 94 17.74 -40.23 -6.29
C LEU A 94 19.16 -39.96 -6.79
N SER A 95 20.01 -39.30 -6.00
CA SER A 95 21.36 -38.94 -6.43
C SER A 95 22.31 -40.15 -6.44
N PRO A 96 23.24 -40.24 -7.41
CA PRO A 96 24.12 -41.40 -7.58
C PRO A 96 25.15 -41.58 -6.44
N SER A 97 25.47 -40.51 -5.70
CA SER A 97 26.37 -40.55 -4.54
C SER A 97 25.72 -39.89 -3.31
N LEU A 98 25.23 -40.70 -2.37
CA LEU A 98 24.53 -40.21 -1.18
C LEU A 98 25.42 -39.36 -0.25
N VAL A 99 26.69 -39.73 -0.11
CA VAL A 99 27.62 -39.06 0.84
C VAL A 99 28.09 -37.70 0.28
N GLU A 100 28.42 -37.64 -1.01
CA GLU A 100 28.94 -36.41 -1.64
C GLU A 100 27.86 -35.33 -1.79
N ASN A 101 26.60 -35.74 -1.93
CA ASN A 101 25.46 -34.85 -2.16
C ASN A 101 24.73 -34.39 -0.89
N PHE A 102 25.31 -34.61 0.30
CA PHE A 102 24.69 -34.20 1.57
C PHE A 102 24.35 -32.70 1.65
N HIS A 103 25.10 -31.85 0.93
CA HIS A 103 24.87 -30.41 0.84
C HIS A 103 23.48 -30.02 0.29
N ILE A 104 22.86 -30.87 -0.53
CA ILE A 104 21.50 -30.70 -1.06
C ILE A 104 20.48 -30.69 0.06
N LEU A 105 20.69 -31.51 1.09
CA LEU A 105 19.81 -31.66 2.23
C LEU A 105 19.89 -30.41 3.14
N ILE A 106 21.09 -29.85 3.30
CA ILE A 106 21.32 -28.56 3.99
C ILE A 106 20.58 -27.43 3.25
N LEU A 107 20.68 -27.38 1.92
CA LEU A 107 19.97 -26.39 1.11
C LEU A 107 18.44 -26.53 1.25
N GLY A 108 17.93 -27.77 1.29
CA GLY A 108 16.52 -28.06 1.54
C GLY A 108 16.04 -27.54 2.89
N PHE A 109 16.82 -27.73 3.96
CA PHE A 109 16.51 -27.17 5.29
C PHE A 109 16.55 -25.64 5.32
N LEU A 110 17.51 -25.01 4.64
CA LEU A 110 17.57 -23.55 4.53
C LEU A 110 16.35 -22.99 3.81
N LEU A 111 15.96 -23.60 2.68
CA LEU A 111 14.78 -23.19 1.92
C LEU A 111 13.49 -23.44 2.71
N ALA A 112 13.44 -24.51 3.50
CA ALA A 112 12.35 -24.78 4.43
C ALA A 112 12.20 -23.70 5.48
N GLY A 113 13.29 -23.35 6.17
CA GLY A 113 13.29 -22.26 7.15
C GLY A 113 12.86 -20.93 6.53
N PHE A 114 13.34 -20.65 5.31
CA PHE A 114 12.96 -19.46 4.57
C PHE A 114 11.47 -19.42 4.20
N SER A 115 10.92 -20.53 3.68
CA SER A 115 9.51 -20.64 3.32
C SER A 115 8.58 -20.55 4.55
N ALA A 116 8.99 -21.14 5.68
CA ALA A 116 8.30 -21.03 6.95
C ALA A 116 8.31 -19.58 7.47
N LEU A 117 9.42 -18.86 7.32
CA LEU A 117 9.53 -17.45 7.66
C LEU A 117 8.58 -16.58 6.83
N ILE A 118 8.45 -16.83 5.52
CA ILE A 118 7.45 -16.16 4.67
C ILE A 118 6.04 -16.39 5.22
N PHE A 119 5.71 -17.63 5.57
CA PHE A 119 4.40 -17.99 6.10
C PHE A 119 4.08 -17.24 7.39
N LEU A 120 5.05 -17.12 8.29
CA LEU A 120 4.88 -16.41 9.57
C LEU A 120 4.76 -14.89 9.39
N LEU A 121 5.50 -14.30 8.46
CA LEU A 121 5.49 -12.85 8.22
C LEU A 121 4.29 -12.38 7.39
N TYR A 122 3.69 -13.26 6.58
CA TYR A 122 2.62 -12.87 5.67
C TYR A 122 1.41 -12.21 6.35
N PRO A 123 0.83 -12.75 7.44
CA PRO A 123 -0.29 -12.11 8.13
C PRO A 123 0.08 -10.72 8.68
N GLU A 124 1.29 -10.57 9.23
CA GLU A 124 1.77 -9.30 9.79
C GLU A 124 1.99 -8.24 8.72
N ALA A 125 2.61 -8.62 7.60
CA ALA A 125 2.79 -7.74 6.45
C ALA A 125 1.44 -7.26 5.90
N ARG A 126 0.46 -8.18 5.84
CA ARG A 126 -0.88 -7.85 5.36
C ARG A 126 -1.65 -6.96 6.32
N ALA A 127 -1.65 -7.26 7.62
CA ALA A 127 -2.29 -6.43 8.63
C ALA A 127 -1.71 -5.01 8.63
N SER A 128 -0.38 -4.90 8.57
CA SER A 128 0.33 -3.62 8.50
C SER A 128 -0.02 -2.82 7.24
N SER A 129 -0.15 -3.50 6.09
CA SER A 129 -0.58 -2.88 4.83
C SER A 129 -2.02 -2.37 4.89
N LEU A 130 -2.94 -3.15 5.47
CA LEU A 130 -4.33 -2.74 5.66
C LEU A 130 -4.44 -1.57 6.64
N ALA A 131 -3.70 -1.59 7.74
CA ALA A 131 -3.67 -0.50 8.72
C ALA A 131 -3.16 0.80 8.11
N ALA A 132 -2.09 0.72 7.32
CA ALA A 132 -1.55 1.91 6.67
C ALA A 132 -2.47 2.45 5.56
N LYS A 133 -3.14 1.57 4.80
CA LYS A 133 -4.21 1.99 3.87
C LYS A 133 -5.35 2.69 4.62
N ALA A 134 -5.79 2.10 5.73
CA ALA A 134 -6.84 2.67 6.57
C ALA A 134 -6.45 4.05 7.13
N GLN A 135 -5.18 4.27 7.45
CA GLN A 135 -4.64 5.56 7.89
C GLN A 135 -4.65 6.60 6.77
N THR A 136 -4.17 6.27 5.57
CA THR A 136 -4.26 7.18 4.41
C THR A 136 -5.72 7.56 4.14
N ASP A 137 -6.62 6.58 4.11
CA ASP A 137 -8.04 6.85 3.87
C ASP A 137 -8.66 7.69 4.99
N ALA A 138 -8.19 7.53 6.23
CA ALA A 138 -8.61 8.34 7.37
C ALA A 138 -8.16 9.80 7.22
N VAL A 139 -6.93 10.07 6.76
CA VAL A 139 -6.45 11.43 6.45
C VAL A 139 -7.43 12.11 5.48
N ILE A 140 -7.75 11.45 4.35
CA ILE A 140 -8.67 11.99 3.34
C ILE A 140 -10.05 12.25 3.95
N THR A 141 -10.56 11.31 4.74
CA THR A 141 -11.88 11.41 5.38
C THR A 141 -11.94 12.58 6.37
N VAL A 142 -10.91 12.76 7.21
CA VAL A 142 -10.80 13.88 8.16
C VAL A 142 -10.65 15.21 7.42
N SER A 143 -9.81 15.27 6.39
CA SER A 143 -9.62 16.48 5.58
C SER A 143 -10.92 16.93 4.91
N ILE A 144 -11.71 16.00 4.37
CA ILE A 144 -13.00 16.32 3.74
C ILE A 144 -14.04 16.74 4.77
N MET A 145 -14.04 16.11 5.95
CA MET A 145 -14.91 16.50 7.05
C MET A 145 -14.59 17.92 7.52
N ALA A 146 -13.31 18.21 7.73
CA ALA A 146 -12.82 19.54 8.11
C ALA A 146 -13.15 20.58 7.03
N PHE A 147 -12.85 20.28 5.76
CA PHE A 147 -13.15 21.16 4.63
C PHE A 147 -14.66 21.48 4.54
N SER A 148 -15.51 20.47 4.74
CA SER A 148 -16.97 20.67 4.75
C SER A 148 -17.43 21.55 5.92
N LEU A 149 -16.86 21.34 7.11
CA LEU A 149 -17.16 22.11 8.33
C LEU A 149 -16.68 23.56 8.28
N TYR A 150 -15.56 23.79 7.59
CA TYR A 150 -15.01 25.14 7.41
C TYR A 150 -16.04 26.06 6.76
N HIS A 151 -16.71 25.56 5.71
CA HIS A 151 -17.66 26.35 4.94
C HIS A 151 -19.09 26.33 5.49
N ARG A 152 -19.52 25.19 6.06
CA ARG A 152 -20.84 25.07 6.68
C ARG A 152 -20.72 24.41 8.04
N PRO A 153 -21.15 25.04 9.15
CA PRO A 153 -21.08 24.47 10.49
C PRO A 153 -22.17 23.39 10.72
N ASP A 154 -22.27 22.43 9.79
CA ASP A 154 -23.18 21.28 9.87
C ASP A 154 -22.38 19.99 9.96
N LEU A 155 -22.30 19.44 11.18
CA LEU A 155 -21.63 18.17 11.45
C LEU A 155 -22.27 17.01 10.69
N ASN A 156 -23.59 17.03 10.47
CA ASN A 156 -24.28 15.97 9.76
C ASN A 156 -23.85 15.95 8.29
N GLY A 157 -23.98 17.09 7.60
CA GLY A 157 -23.56 17.22 6.21
C GLY A 157 -22.07 16.95 6.00
N ALA A 158 -21.22 17.30 6.96
CA ALA A 158 -19.79 16.99 6.91
C ALA A 158 -19.50 15.49 7.05
N LEU A 159 -20.15 14.81 8.01
CA LEU A 159 -19.99 13.37 8.21
C LEU A 159 -20.49 12.56 7.01
N VAL A 160 -21.61 12.95 6.42
CA VAL A 160 -22.17 12.30 5.22
C VAL A 160 -21.20 12.42 4.05
N ARG A 161 -20.72 13.64 3.77
CA ARG A 161 -19.75 13.87 2.68
C ARG A 161 -18.45 13.10 2.90
N ALA A 162 -17.93 13.10 4.12
CA ALA A 162 -16.74 12.33 4.47
C ALA A 162 -16.97 10.81 4.31
N ALA A 163 -18.18 10.32 4.63
CA ALA A 163 -18.55 8.93 4.45
C ALA A 163 -18.75 8.50 2.99
N GLU A 164 -19.09 9.42 2.09
CA GLU A 164 -19.24 9.18 0.64
C GLU A 164 -17.92 9.38 -0.12
N ALA A 165 -17.02 10.19 0.44
CA ALA A 165 -15.76 10.56 -0.18
C ALA A 165 -14.82 9.39 -0.49
N THR A 166 -14.74 8.42 0.42
CA THR A 166 -13.86 7.25 0.29
C THR A 166 -14.57 5.99 0.72
N ASP A 167 -14.15 4.84 0.16
CA ASP A 167 -14.56 3.52 0.66
C ASP A 167 -13.63 2.97 1.75
N GLY A 168 -12.85 3.87 2.36
CA GLY A 168 -11.89 3.57 3.40
C GLY A 168 -12.53 3.09 4.69
N ALA A 169 -11.70 2.55 5.58
CA ALA A 169 -12.16 1.97 6.84
C ALA A 169 -12.90 3.00 7.73
N LEU A 170 -12.36 4.22 7.87
CA LEU A 170 -12.99 5.27 8.69
C LEU A 170 -14.32 5.74 8.08
N ALA A 171 -14.35 6.05 6.78
CA ALA A 171 -15.57 6.45 6.07
C ALA A 171 -16.66 5.37 6.16
N ARG A 172 -16.28 4.09 6.07
CA ARG A 172 -17.19 2.97 6.25
C ARG A 172 -17.75 2.89 7.68
N GLU A 173 -16.92 3.09 8.70
CA GLU A 173 -17.40 3.12 10.08
C GLU A 173 -18.38 4.27 10.33
N ILE A 174 -18.12 5.45 9.75
CA ILE A 174 -19.05 6.58 9.80
C ILE A 174 -20.36 6.19 9.11
N ARG A 175 -20.31 5.62 7.90
CA ARG A 175 -21.49 5.18 7.13
C ARG A 175 -22.34 4.17 7.91
N LEU A 176 -21.70 3.16 8.52
CA LEU A 176 -22.35 2.15 9.36
C LEU A 176 -22.91 2.76 10.65
N GLY A 177 -22.19 3.70 11.25
CA GLY A 177 -22.63 4.43 12.43
C GLY A 177 -23.88 5.27 12.18
N LEU A 178 -23.89 6.03 11.08
CA LEU A 178 -25.05 6.81 10.62
C LEU A 178 -26.26 5.90 10.37
N LEU A 179 -26.04 4.72 9.77
CA LEU A 179 -27.09 3.72 9.57
C LEU A 179 -27.65 3.20 10.91
N GLN A 180 -26.76 2.85 11.85
CA GLN A 180 -27.15 2.35 13.19
C GLN A 180 -27.89 3.41 14.00
N MET A 181 -27.55 4.68 13.83
CA MET A 181 -28.26 5.81 14.42
C MET A 181 -29.65 5.96 13.81
N LYS A 182 -29.79 5.92 12.47
CA LYS A 182 -31.08 5.99 11.77
C LYS A 182 -32.02 4.83 12.13
N GLN A 183 -31.47 3.64 12.36
CA GLN A 183 -32.23 2.46 12.78
C GLN A 183 -32.49 2.40 14.31
N GLN A 184 -32.13 3.45 15.06
CA GLN A 184 -32.21 3.55 16.52
C GLN A 184 -31.64 2.35 17.30
N ARG A 185 -30.56 1.74 16.81
CA ARG A 185 -30.01 0.51 17.42
C ARG A 185 -28.91 0.73 18.45
N LYS A 186 -28.13 1.83 18.34
CA LYS A 186 -26.89 1.96 19.12
C LYS A 186 -26.50 3.39 19.54
N TYR A 187 -26.75 4.40 18.72
CA TYR A 187 -26.29 5.78 18.99
C TYR A 187 -27.47 6.75 19.07
N GLY A 188 -27.48 7.64 20.08
CA GLY A 188 -28.53 8.63 20.29
C GLY A 188 -28.25 10.01 19.67
N SER A 189 -27.00 10.30 19.31
CA SER A 189 -26.61 11.55 18.63
C SER A 189 -25.38 11.37 17.74
N LEU A 190 -25.22 12.27 16.76
CA LEU A 190 -24.00 12.33 15.92
C LEU A 190 -22.74 12.56 16.76
N ARG A 191 -22.85 13.35 17.82
CA ARG A 191 -21.75 13.61 18.75
C ARG A 191 -21.32 12.33 19.45
N GLN A 192 -22.27 11.55 19.97
CA GLN A 192 -21.99 10.25 20.60
C GLN A 192 -21.38 9.25 19.62
N LEU A 193 -21.89 9.19 18.39
CA LEU A 193 -21.33 8.36 17.33
C LEU A 193 -19.87 8.71 17.06
N LEU A 194 -19.58 10.00 16.83
CA LEU A 194 -18.25 10.45 16.49
C LEU A 194 -17.29 10.35 17.68
N THR A 195 -17.75 10.48 18.92
CA THR A 195 -16.95 10.19 20.13
C THR A 195 -16.57 8.71 20.22
N ASP A 196 -17.50 7.79 19.93
CA ASP A 196 -17.20 6.35 19.93
C ASP A 196 -16.23 5.96 18.80
N ILE A 197 -16.34 6.60 17.63
CA ILE A 197 -15.37 6.44 16.55
C ILE A 197 -14.01 7.01 16.97
N ALA A 198 -13.97 8.22 17.55
CA ALA A 198 -12.75 8.87 18.00
C ALA A 198 -12.00 8.05 19.06
N ASP A 199 -12.69 7.44 20.04
CA ASP A 199 -12.07 6.58 21.05
C ASP A 199 -11.50 5.29 20.43
N ARG A 200 -12.26 4.64 19.52
CA ARG A 200 -11.79 3.41 18.85
C ARG A 200 -10.58 3.66 17.97
N TRP A 201 -10.58 4.76 17.22
CA TRP A 201 -9.45 5.12 16.35
C TRP A 201 -8.28 5.70 17.15
N GLY A 202 -8.54 6.44 18.23
CA GLY A 202 -7.50 6.94 19.14
C GLY A 202 -6.66 5.84 19.77
N LYS A 203 -7.25 4.66 20.06
CA LYS A 203 -6.50 3.48 20.54
C LYS A 203 -5.50 2.94 19.51
N ALA A 204 -5.77 3.09 18.22
CA ALA A 204 -4.91 2.63 17.14
C ALA A 204 -3.93 3.73 16.67
N ASN A 205 -4.40 4.97 16.65
CA ASN A 205 -3.66 6.15 16.22
C ASN A 205 -4.21 7.38 16.97
N ASP A 206 -3.45 7.85 17.96
CA ASP A 206 -3.83 8.97 18.81
C ASP A 206 -4.12 10.24 18.00
N SER A 207 -3.32 10.54 16.97
CA SER A 207 -3.48 11.72 16.11
C SER A 207 -4.82 11.71 15.35
N ILE A 208 -5.28 10.55 14.89
CA ILE A 208 -6.61 10.42 14.27
C ILE A 208 -7.70 10.67 15.32
N GLY A 209 -7.61 10.03 16.49
CA GLY A 209 -8.59 10.23 17.57
C GLY A 209 -8.69 11.70 17.97
N GLN A 210 -7.55 12.36 18.17
CA GLN A 210 -7.46 13.76 18.52
C GLN A 210 -8.02 14.69 17.43
N SER A 211 -7.77 14.41 16.14
CA SER A 211 -8.34 15.20 15.04
C SER A 211 -9.87 15.16 15.00
N LEU A 212 -10.46 13.99 15.30
CA LEU A 212 -11.90 13.82 15.40
C LEU A 212 -12.45 14.55 16.64
N PHE A 213 -11.69 14.61 17.73
CA PHE A 213 -12.02 15.43 18.89
C PHE A 213 -11.94 16.94 18.61
N ASP A 214 -10.99 17.41 17.80
CA ASP A 214 -10.93 18.80 17.37
C ASP A 214 -12.14 19.17 16.51
N ILE A 215 -12.55 18.28 15.59
CA ILE A 215 -13.79 18.42 14.83
C ILE A 215 -15.02 18.46 15.75
N LEU A 216 -15.10 17.54 16.71
CA LEU A 216 -16.17 17.52 17.71
C LEU A 216 -16.22 18.82 18.53
N ARG A 217 -15.06 19.34 18.94
CA ARG A 217 -14.97 20.59 19.68
C ARG A 217 -15.48 21.76 18.84
N SER A 218 -15.09 21.82 17.57
CA SER A 218 -15.54 22.87 16.65
C SER A 218 -17.07 22.91 16.48
N SER A 219 -17.75 21.77 16.55
CA SER A 219 -19.22 21.72 16.45
C SER A 219 -19.96 22.33 17.64
N GLY A 220 -19.26 22.57 18.76
CA GLY A 220 -19.83 23.12 20.00
C GLY A 220 -19.30 24.50 20.39
N THR A 221 -18.39 25.09 19.61
CA THR A 221 -17.84 26.43 19.90
C THR A 221 -18.77 27.54 19.42
N ILE A 222 -18.93 28.58 20.25
CA ILE A 222 -19.80 29.73 19.97
C ILE A 222 -19.07 30.76 19.09
N SER A 223 -17.75 30.93 19.28
CA SER A 223 -16.94 31.82 18.44
C SER A 223 -16.60 31.17 17.09
N GLU A 224 -16.87 31.89 16.01
CA GLU A 224 -16.57 31.46 14.64
C GLU A 224 -15.07 31.33 14.38
N GLU A 225 -14.25 32.23 14.93
CA GLU A 225 -12.79 32.19 14.79
C GLU A 225 -12.20 30.95 15.48
N ALA A 226 -12.68 30.65 16.69
CA ALA A 226 -12.27 29.46 17.43
C ALA A 226 -12.72 28.18 16.71
N ARG A 227 -13.95 28.15 16.17
CA ARG A 227 -14.46 27.05 15.35
C ARG A 227 -13.56 26.78 14.15
N VAL A 228 -13.28 27.82 13.35
CA VAL A 228 -12.47 27.70 12.14
C VAL A 228 -11.04 27.25 12.47
N SER A 229 -10.44 27.79 13.53
CA SER A 229 -9.12 27.35 14.00
C SER A 229 -9.09 25.87 14.37
N ASP A 230 -10.12 25.38 15.08
CA ASP A 230 -10.22 23.97 15.47
C ASP A 230 -10.42 23.03 14.27
N VAL A 231 -11.24 23.45 13.30
CA VAL A 231 -11.46 22.70 12.05
C VAL A 231 -10.16 22.56 11.26
N MET A 232 -9.38 23.64 11.13
CA MET A 232 -8.12 23.62 10.36
C MET A 232 -7.00 22.84 11.04
N LYS A 233 -7.03 22.69 12.37
CA LYS A 233 -6.04 21.87 13.11
C LYS A 233 -6.20 20.37 12.87
N ALA A 234 -7.42 19.90 12.65
CA ALA A 234 -7.72 18.49 12.48
C ALA A 234 -6.90 17.80 11.35
N PRO A 235 -6.92 18.28 10.09
CA PRO A 235 -6.16 17.67 9.00
C PRO A 235 -4.64 17.72 9.24
N VAL A 236 -4.13 18.86 9.71
CA VAL A 236 -2.70 19.05 10.03
C VAL A 236 -2.25 18.00 11.05
N ARG A 237 -3.01 17.82 12.13
CA ARG A 237 -2.67 16.84 13.17
C ARG A 237 -2.64 15.41 12.65
N VAL A 238 -3.55 15.03 11.76
CA VAL A 238 -3.53 13.67 11.18
C VAL A 238 -2.32 13.48 10.27
N LEU A 239 -1.94 14.50 9.51
CA LEU A 239 -0.76 14.48 8.65
C LEU A 239 0.53 14.39 9.48
N GLU A 240 0.70 15.26 10.48
CA GLU A 240 1.83 15.24 11.43
C GLU A 240 1.93 13.88 12.13
N GLY A 241 0.82 13.33 12.61
CA GLY A 241 0.79 11.99 13.21
C GLY A 241 1.18 10.88 12.25
N SER A 242 0.84 11.02 10.97
CA SER A 242 1.27 10.09 9.94
C SER A 242 2.76 10.22 9.62
N GLU A 243 3.30 11.43 9.63
CA GLU A 243 4.73 11.69 9.47
C GLU A 243 5.53 11.14 10.66
N GLU A 244 5.07 11.36 11.88
CA GLU A 244 5.70 10.83 13.10
C GLU A 244 5.75 9.29 13.08
N GLN A 245 4.66 8.64 12.67
CA GLN A 245 4.63 7.18 12.53
C GLN A 245 5.55 6.68 11.41
N LEU A 246 5.63 7.41 10.30
CA LEU A 246 6.56 7.11 9.21
C LEU A 246 8.00 7.22 9.72
N SER A 247 8.35 8.32 10.37
CA SER A 247 9.67 8.57 10.95
C SER A 247 10.04 7.51 11.98
N THR A 248 9.15 7.20 12.92
CA THR A 248 9.34 6.17 13.94
C THR A 248 9.59 4.79 13.30
N ARG A 249 8.79 4.42 12.29
CA ARG A 249 9.00 3.16 11.56
C ARG A 249 10.31 3.14 10.80
N LEU A 250 10.67 4.22 10.10
CA LEU A 250 11.96 4.32 9.40
C LEU A 250 13.14 4.19 10.37
N ASN A 251 13.10 4.91 11.49
CA ASN A 251 14.14 4.86 12.52
C ASN A 251 14.30 3.45 13.10
N SER A 252 13.20 2.71 13.28
CA SER A 252 13.24 1.32 13.73
C SER A 252 13.91 0.35 12.75
N LEU A 253 14.02 0.72 11.46
CA LEU A 253 14.63 -0.09 10.41
C LEU A 253 16.10 0.25 10.16
N ILE A 254 16.56 1.46 10.53
CA ILE A 254 17.94 1.89 10.31
C ILE A 254 18.93 0.98 11.04
N LEU A 255 18.73 0.78 12.36
CA LEU A 255 19.69 0.01 13.16
C LEU A 255 19.80 -1.47 12.73
N PRO A 256 18.70 -2.21 12.50
CA PRO A 256 18.78 -3.56 11.94
C PRO A 256 19.46 -3.61 10.57
N THR A 257 19.23 -2.62 9.71
CA THR A 257 19.84 -2.56 8.36
C THR A 257 21.35 -2.35 8.46
N ILE A 258 21.79 -1.42 9.31
CA ILE A 258 23.22 -1.19 9.55
C ILE A 258 23.87 -2.45 10.12
N ALA A 259 23.27 -3.05 11.16
CA ALA A 259 23.78 -4.27 11.76
C ALA A 259 23.88 -5.42 10.74
N PHE A 260 22.84 -5.61 9.93
CA PHE A 260 22.85 -6.63 8.90
C PHE A 260 23.95 -6.39 7.85
N LEU A 261 24.12 -5.14 7.41
CA LEU A 261 25.17 -4.79 6.46
C LEU A 261 26.57 -5.01 7.05
N THR A 262 26.81 -4.58 8.29
CA THR A 262 28.12 -4.69 8.95
C THR A 262 28.47 -6.14 9.28
N PHE A 263 27.55 -6.89 9.89
CA PHE A 263 27.77 -8.31 10.20
C PHE A 263 27.84 -9.15 8.92
N GLY A 264 27.02 -8.85 7.91
CA GLY A 264 27.08 -9.50 6.61
C GLY A 264 28.43 -9.29 5.94
N SER A 265 28.93 -8.05 5.89
CA SER A 265 30.25 -7.77 5.32
C SER A 265 31.38 -8.41 6.12
N LEU A 266 31.30 -8.37 7.46
CA LEU A 266 32.32 -8.96 8.33
C LEU A 266 32.34 -10.47 8.18
N LEU A 267 31.18 -11.13 8.03
CA LEU A 267 31.10 -12.56 7.77
C LEU A 267 31.76 -12.95 6.44
N ILE A 268 31.52 -12.17 5.38
CA ILE A 268 32.16 -12.40 4.07
C ILE A 268 33.68 -12.26 4.19
N VAL A 269 34.14 -11.15 4.76
CA VAL A 269 35.58 -10.86 4.92
C VAL A 269 36.25 -11.90 5.82
N ALA A 270 35.63 -12.27 6.94
CA ALA A 270 36.15 -13.29 7.85
C ALA A 270 36.24 -14.65 7.16
N THR A 271 35.23 -15.04 6.36
CA THR A 271 35.25 -16.35 5.71
C THR A 271 36.30 -16.42 4.61
N ILE A 272 36.42 -15.38 3.78
CA ILE A 272 37.44 -15.29 2.74
C ILE A 272 38.84 -15.20 3.36
N GLY A 273 39.00 -14.36 4.40
CA GLY A 273 40.29 -14.12 5.06
C GLY A 273 40.80 -15.30 5.88
N LEU A 274 39.92 -16.07 6.51
CA LEU A 274 40.31 -17.25 7.29
C LEU A 274 40.48 -18.51 6.44
N SER A 275 39.99 -18.53 5.20
CA SER A 275 40.09 -19.73 4.37
C SER A 275 41.52 -20.25 4.17
N PRO A 276 42.55 -19.42 3.90
CA PRO A 276 43.91 -19.94 3.71
C PRO A 276 44.43 -20.63 4.98
N VAL A 277 44.11 -20.07 6.15
CA VAL A 277 44.50 -20.62 7.45
C VAL A 277 43.85 -21.97 7.69
N LEU A 278 42.55 -22.08 7.41
CA LEU A 278 41.82 -23.34 7.53
C LEU A 278 42.31 -24.40 6.53
N GLY A 279 42.74 -23.97 5.34
CA GLY A 279 43.40 -24.84 4.36
C GLY A 279 44.74 -25.39 4.87
N VAL A 280 45.56 -24.56 5.52
CA VAL A 280 46.82 -24.99 6.15
C VAL A 280 46.60 -25.99 7.30
N LEU A 281 45.48 -25.87 8.02
CA LEU A 281 45.09 -26.82 9.08
C LEU A 281 44.62 -28.19 8.54
N GLY A 282 44.62 -28.40 7.23
CA GLY A 282 44.27 -29.69 6.62
C GLY A 282 42.77 -29.96 6.57
N LEU A 283 41.93 -28.95 6.77
CA LEU A 283 40.47 -29.06 6.60
C LEU A 283 40.14 -29.04 5.10
N SER A 284 40.18 -30.22 4.46
CA SER A 284 39.89 -30.43 3.05
C SER A 284 38.42 -30.20 2.64
N PHE A 285 37.55 -29.80 3.59
CA PHE A 285 36.15 -29.47 3.34
C PHE A 285 35.96 -28.10 2.66
N ILE A 286 37.01 -27.27 2.60
CA ILE A 286 36.97 -25.95 1.95
C ILE A 286 37.28 -26.11 0.46
N ASP A 287 36.33 -26.73 -0.23
CA ASP A 287 36.33 -26.86 -1.69
C ASP A 287 35.45 -25.76 -2.30
N LEU A 288 35.46 -25.60 -3.63
CA LEU A 288 34.60 -24.65 -4.36
C LEU A 288 33.11 -24.81 -3.96
N LYS A 289 32.68 -26.04 -3.67
CA LYS A 289 31.32 -26.36 -3.20
C LYS A 289 30.97 -25.68 -1.87
N PHE A 290 31.92 -25.55 -0.94
CA PHE A 290 31.72 -24.86 0.34
C PHE A 290 31.43 -23.37 0.12
N TYR A 291 32.21 -22.72 -0.75
CA TYR A 291 32.01 -21.32 -1.10
C TYR A 291 30.68 -21.06 -1.79
N VAL A 292 30.28 -21.95 -2.70
CA VAL A 292 28.95 -21.87 -3.35
C VAL A 292 27.84 -22.03 -2.31
N GLY A 293 27.98 -22.97 -1.37
CA GLY A 293 27.03 -23.15 -0.26
C GLY A 293 26.93 -21.94 0.66
N LEU A 294 28.06 -21.33 1.02
CA LEU A 294 28.11 -20.11 1.81
C LEU A 294 27.46 -18.92 1.07
N ALA A 295 27.74 -18.76 -0.23
CA ALA A 295 27.13 -17.73 -1.05
C ALA A 295 25.61 -17.91 -1.13
N ALA A 296 25.13 -19.15 -1.35
CA ALA A 296 23.71 -19.47 -1.34
C ALA A 296 23.06 -19.18 0.03
N PHE A 297 23.72 -19.56 1.13
CA PHE A 297 23.28 -19.24 2.48
C PHE A 297 23.14 -17.73 2.68
N LEU A 298 24.15 -16.95 2.28
CA LEU A 298 24.15 -15.50 2.44
C LEU A 298 23.03 -14.85 1.62
N VAL A 299 22.79 -15.33 0.39
CA VAL A 299 21.64 -14.89 -0.43
C VAL A 299 20.31 -15.19 0.26
N VAL A 300 20.13 -16.40 0.82
CA VAL A 300 18.90 -16.76 1.54
C VAL A 300 18.70 -15.88 2.78
N VAL A 301 19.75 -15.67 3.57
CA VAL A 301 19.70 -14.79 4.75
C VAL A 301 19.40 -13.34 4.34
N PHE A 302 20.03 -12.85 3.27
CA PHE A 302 19.75 -11.52 2.72
C PHE A 302 18.31 -11.37 2.24
N LEU A 303 17.78 -12.40 1.59
CA LEU A 303 16.41 -12.40 1.10
C LEU A 303 15.41 -12.49 2.27
N ALA A 304 15.68 -13.31 3.28
CA ALA A 304 14.91 -13.36 4.53
C ALA A 304 14.89 -12.01 5.23
N PHE A 305 16.05 -11.35 5.32
CA PHE A 305 16.18 -10.03 5.91
C PHE A 305 15.43 -8.97 5.08
N THR A 306 15.53 -9.01 3.76
CA THR A 306 14.81 -8.09 2.86
C THR A 306 13.29 -8.25 2.99
N LEU A 307 12.79 -9.48 3.11
CA LEU A 307 11.37 -9.74 3.35
C LEU A 307 10.92 -9.27 4.73
N TYR A 308 11.73 -9.50 5.76
CA TYR A 308 11.49 -8.97 7.10
C TYR A 308 11.41 -7.43 7.09
N LEU A 309 12.35 -6.75 6.41
CA LEU A 309 12.30 -5.31 6.23
C LEU A 309 11.06 -4.89 5.46
N SER A 310 10.72 -5.60 4.37
CA SER A 310 9.54 -5.30 3.55
C SER A 310 8.23 -5.42 4.32
N ALA A 311 8.11 -6.38 5.23
CA ALA A 311 6.93 -6.53 6.08
C ALA A 311 6.76 -5.35 7.06
N LYS A 312 7.87 -4.73 7.47
CA LYS A 312 7.89 -3.56 8.37
C LYS A 312 7.96 -2.22 7.65
N ARG A 313 8.03 -2.21 6.31
CA ARG A 313 8.08 -0.95 5.55
C ARG A 313 6.81 -0.13 5.86
N PRO A 314 6.96 1.13 6.27
CA PRO A 314 5.82 2.02 6.37
C PRO A 314 5.18 2.17 4.98
N SER A 315 3.87 1.99 4.89
CA SER A 315 3.17 2.32 3.64
C SER A 315 3.13 3.83 3.55
N THR A 316 3.71 4.34 2.46
CA THR A 316 3.72 5.77 2.14
C THR A 316 2.31 6.32 2.04
N ILE A 317 2.11 7.57 2.46
CA ILE A 317 0.82 8.27 2.64
C ILE A 317 -0.04 8.34 1.36
N HIS A 318 0.48 7.92 0.20
CA HIS A 318 -0.31 7.72 -1.01
C HIS A 318 -0.01 6.36 -1.64
N PRO A 319 -0.70 5.26 -1.25
CA PRO A 319 -0.96 4.24 -2.23
C PRO A 319 -1.88 4.91 -3.25
N ILE A 320 -1.30 5.41 -4.36
CA ILE A 320 -2.08 5.68 -5.55
C ILE A 320 -2.75 4.34 -5.86
N VAL A 321 -4.04 4.26 -5.54
CA VAL A 321 -4.89 3.14 -5.92
C VAL A 321 -5.06 3.32 -7.42
N LEU A 322 -4.06 2.89 -8.19
CA LEU A 322 -4.28 2.53 -9.57
C LEU A 322 -5.27 1.38 -9.50
N GLU A 323 -6.54 1.69 -9.72
CA GLU A 323 -7.58 0.71 -9.96
C GLU A 323 -7.10 -0.14 -11.15
N THR A 324 -6.47 -1.26 -10.82
CA THR A 324 -6.30 -2.43 -11.69
C THR A 324 -5.69 -2.18 -13.08
N SER A 325 -4.49 -1.59 -13.16
CA SER A 325 -3.66 -1.79 -14.38
C SER A 325 -3.12 -3.23 -14.47
N TRP A 326 -3.01 -3.95 -13.34
CA TRP A 326 -2.56 -5.34 -13.29
C TRP A 326 -3.64 -6.36 -13.70
N GLU A 327 -4.92 -5.99 -13.67
CA GLU A 327 -6.04 -6.87 -14.07
C GLU A 327 -6.43 -6.66 -15.54
N ASN A 328 -6.15 -5.48 -16.10
CA ASN A 328 -6.44 -5.12 -17.50
C ASN A 328 -5.21 -5.16 -18.44
N THR A 329 -4.02 -5.51 -17.96
CA THR A 329 -2.92 -5.85 -18.86
C THR A 329 -3.18 -7.23 -19.43
N THR A 330 -3.62 -7.26 -20.69
CA THR A 330 -3.72 -8.46 -21.53
C THR A 330 -2.54 -9.40 -21.24
N GLY A 331 -2.83 -10.68 -20.97
CA GLY A 331 -1.86 -11.65 -20.44
C GLY A 331 -0.54 -11.77 -21.23
N GLY A 332 -0.48 -11.29 -22.46
CA GLY A 332 0.75 -11.19 -23.26
C GLY A 332 1.83 -10.28 -22.66
N VAL A 333 1.48 -9.16 -22.02
CA VAL A 333 2.49 -8.23 -21.46
C VAL A 333 3.14 -8.79 -20.19
N MET A 334 2.37 -9.53 -19.37
CA MET A 334 2.90 -10.19 -18.17
C MET A 334 3.85 -11.34 -18.54
N VAL A 335 3.49 -12.13 -19.57
CA VAL A 335 4.34 -13.21 -20.09
C VAL A 335 5.63 -12.64 -20.67
N PHE A 336 5.57 -11.53 -21.40
CA PHE A 336 6.77 -10.87 -21.95
C PHE A 336 7.70 -10.33 -20.85
N ARG A 337 7.15 -9.73 -19.80
CA ARG A 337 7.92 -9.23 -18.63
C ARG A 337 8.62 -10.34 -17.85
N LEU A 338 8.09 -11.56 -17.85
CA LEU A 338 8.72 -12.71 -17.20
C LEU A 338 9.70 -13.45 -18.14
N LEU A 339 9.35 -13.54 -19.44
CA LEU A 339 10.14 -14.25 -20.44
C LEU A 339 11.47 -13.58 -20.72
N ILE A 340 11.53 -12.24 -20.88
CA ILE A 340 12.79 -11.58 -21.24
C ILE A 340 13.86 -11.78 -20.16
N PRO A 341 13.60 -11.50 -18.86
CA PRO A 341 14.59 -11.74 -17.82
C PRO A 341 15.01 -13.22 -17.74
N PHE A 342 14.09 -14.14 -17.96
CA PHE A 342 14.38 -15.58 -17.94
C PHE A 342 15.26 -16.01 -19.12
N LEU A 343 14.98 -15.50 -20.33
CA LEU A 343 15.75 -15.78 -21.54
C LEU A 343 17.16 -15.18 -21.43
N VAL A 344 17.28 -13.96 -20.88
CA VAL A 344 18.56 -13.34 -20.55
C VAL A 344 19.33 -14.17 -19.52
N PHE A 345 18.66 -14.67 -18.47
CA PHE A 345 19.28 -15.55 -17.48
C PHE A 345 19.83 -16.82 -18.13
N ILE A 346 19.04 -17.53 -18.94
CA ILE A 346 19.48 -18.75 -19.62
C ILE A 346 20.67 -18.45 -20.52
N THR A 347 20.58 -17.40 -21.34
CA THR A 347 21.62 -17.08 -22.32
C THR A 347 22.94 -16.72 -21.65
N LEU A 348 22.90 -15.90 -20.58
CA LEU A 348 24.10 -15.52 -19.84
C LEU A 348 24.65 -16.62 -18.93
N SER A 349 23.80 -17.55 -18.45
CA SER A 349 24.23 -18.62 -17.54
C SER A 349 24.80 -19.85 -18.27
N LEU A 350 24.53 -20.00 -19.58
CA LEU A 350 25.01 -21.12 -20.41
C LEU A 350 26.52 -21.42 -20.24
N PRO A 351 27.45 -20.43 -20.28
CA PRO A 351 28.87 -20.69 -20.07
C PRO A 351 29.19 -21.32 -18.71
N GLY A 352 28.47 -20.90 -17.66
CA GLY A 352 28.64 -21.47 -16.32
C GLY A 352 28.00 -22.84 -16.15
N ILE A 353 26.87 -23.10 -16.83
CA ILE A 353 26.23 -24.41 -16.87
C ILE A 353 27.12 -25.42 -17.61
N PHE A 354 27.72 -25.03 -18.75
CA PHE A 354 28.65 -25.91 -19.48
C PHE A 354 29.90 -26.24 -18.68
N TYR A 355 30.39 -25.28 -17.88
CA TYR A 355 31.46 -25.56 -16.93
C TYR A 355 31.05 -26.59 -15.86
N LEU A 356 29.87 -26.43 -15.25
CA LEU A 356 29.39 -27.37 -14.21
C LEU A 356 29.13 -28.78 -14.76
N LEU A 357 28.81 -28.90 -16.05
CA LEU A 357 28.60 -30.18 -16.73
C LEU A 357 29.88 -30.77 -17.33
N GLU A 358 31.05 -30.17 -17.06
CA GLU A 358 32.36 -30.59 -17.57
C GLU A 358 32.44 -30.72 -19.10
N PHE A 359 31.63 -29.94 -19.83
CA PHE A 359 31.52 -30.04 -21.28
C PHE A 359 32.67 -29.27 -21.95
N ARG A 360 33.71 -29.99 -22.40
CA ARG A 360 34.93 -29.40 -23.00
C ARG A 360 34.94 -29.55 -24.51
N VAL A 361 34.57 -28.51 -25.25
CA VAL A 361 34.62 -28.49 -26.73
C VAL A 361 35.09 -27.13 -27.27
N GLY A 362 36.27 -27.08 -27.92
CA GLY A 362 36.72 -25.98 -28.80
C GLY A 362 36.96 -24.62 -28.11
N LEU A 363 36.72 -23.50 -28.79
CA LEU A 363 36.90 -22.11 -28.28
C LEU A 363 36.17 -21.83 -26.95
N ALA A 364 35.21 -22.67 -26.55
CA ALA A 364 34.55 -22.60 -25.25
C ALA A 364 35.47 -22.98 -24.08
N GLU A 365 36.59 -23.68 -24.31
CA GLU A 365 37.56 -24.00 -23.26
C GLU A 365 38.15 -22.74 -22.60
N ILE A 366 38.39 -21.69 -23.39
CA ILE A 366 38.93 -20.41 -22.90
C ILE A 366 37.90 -19.68 -22.02
N PHE A 367 36.60 -19.78 -22.36
CA PHE A 367 35.51 -19.15 -21.60
C PHE A 367 35.12 -19.95 -20.36
N THR A 368 35.18 -21.28 -20.42
CA THR A 368 34.88 -22.18 -19.28
C THR A 368 36.00 -22.17 -18.24
N MET A 369 37.27 -21.97 -18.63
CA MET A 369 38.41 -21.98 -17.70
C MET A 369 38.62 -20.69 -16.89
N SER A 370 38.18 -19.52 -17.37
CA SER A 370 38.57 -18.24 -16.73
C SER A 370 37.55 -17.65 -15.73
N LEU A 371 36.24 -17.94 -15.85
CA LEU A 371 35.18 -17.23 -15.10
C LEU A 371 33.94 -18.10 -14.80
N SER A 372 34.13 -19.37 -14.50
CA SER A 372 33.09 -20.40 -14.58
C SER A 372 31.79 -20.14 -13.80
N THR A 373 31.86 -19.76 -12.54
CA THR A 373 30.66 -19.51 -11.70
C THR A 373 30.21 -18.05 -11.75
N LEU A 374 31.10 -17.14 -12.17
CA LEU A 374 30.81 -15.70 -12.25
C LEU A 374 29.70 -15.42 -13.26
N TRP A 375 29.63 -16.16 -14.37
CA TRP A 375 28.56 -16.04 -15.36
C TRP A 375 27.17 -16.33 -14.78
N ILE A 376 27.04 -17.31 -13.89
CA ILE A 376 25.75 -17.63 -13.24
C ILE A 376 25.33 -16.50 -12.31
N VAL A 377 26.27 -15.97 -11.52
CA VAL A 377 26.02 -14.84 -10.62
C VAL A 377 25.64 -13.60 -11.41
N LEU A 378 26.38 -13.29 -12.48
CA LEU A 378 26.12 -12.13 -13.33
C LEU A 378 24.78 -12.27 -14.09
N ALA A 379 24.48 -13.46 -14.61
CA ALA A 379 23.18 -13.79 -15.21
C ALA A 379 22.03 -13.52 -14.24
N SER A 380 22.18 -13.98 -12.99
CA SER A 380 21.15 -13.79 -11.96
C SER A 380 20.95 -12.31 -11.61
N GLY A 381 22.04 -11.56 -11.44
CA GLY A 381 21.98 -10.12 -11.14
C GLY A 381 21.35 -9.30 -12.26
N VAL A 382 21.74 -9.56 -13.52
CA VAL A 382 21.18 -8.88 -14.70
C VAL A 382 19.70 -9.23 -14.87
N SER A 383 19.33 -10.51 -14.73
CA SER A 383 17.94 -10.96 -14.86
C SER A 383 17.04 -10.33 -13.80
N ILE A 384 17.44 -10.35 -12.52
CA ILE A 384 16.68 -9.72 -11.43
C ILE A 384 16.55 -8.21 -11.65
N SER A 385 17.63 -7.55 -12.07
CA SER A 385 17.63 -6.10 -12.35
C SER A 385 16.70 -5.75 -13.50
N LEU A 386 16.70 -6.55 -14.58
CA LEU A 386 15.85 -6.34 -15.74
C LEU A 386 14.38 -6.57 -15.41
N TYR A 387 14.08 -7.63 -14.63
CA TYR A 387 12.74 -7.88 -14.11
C TYR A 387 12.24 -6.71 -13.26
N GLY A 388 13.09 -6.21 -12.35
CA GLY A 388 12.80 -5.04 -11.54
C GLY A 388 12.53 -3.80 -12.39
N TYR A 389 13.40 -3.51 -13.36
CA TYR A 389 13.27 -2.36 -14.24
C TYR A 389 11.96 -2.39 -15.05
N LEU A 390 11.64 -3.51 -15.71
CA LEU A 390 10.43 -3.66 -16.52
C LEU A 390 9.15 -3.64 -15.66
N GLY A 391 9.21 -4.14 -14.43
CA GLY A 391 8.08 -4.13 -13.50
C GLY A 391 7.81 -2.75 -12.91
N TYR A 392 8.87 -2.06 -12.46
CA TYR A 392 8.74 -0.82 -11.70
C TYR A 392 8.73 0.46 -12.54
N SER A 393 9.27 0.47 -13.76
CA SER A 393 9.33 1.68 -14.60
C SER A 393 7.95 2.29 -14.86
N THR A 394 7.01 1.46 -15.32
CA THR A 394 5.62 1.90 -15.59
C THR A 394 4.90 2.42 -14.34
N LEU A 395 5.19 1.83 -13.18
CA LEU A 395 4.64 2.30 -11.91
C LEU A 395 5.27 3.63 -11.48
N LEU A 396 6.57 3.80 -11.69
CA LEU A 396 7.30 5.04 -11.38
C LEU A 396 6.77 6.19 -12.23
N GLU A 397 6.61 5.98 -13.54
CA GLU A 397 6.05 6.99 -14.45
C GLU A 397 4.63 7.39 -14.05
N ALA A 398 3.77 6.43 -13.70
CA ALA A 398 2.41 6.72 -13.23
C ALA A 398 2.42 7.55 -11.93
N ARG A 399 3.31 7.20 -10.98
CA ARG A 399 3.46 7.95 -9.72
C ARG A 399 3.98 9.36 -9.95
N GLU A 400 4.94 9.53 -10.85
CA GLU A 400 5.51 10.84 -11.15
C GLU A 400 4.49 11.74 -11.87
N LYS A 401 3.70 11.17 -12.80
CA LYS A 401 2.58 11.87 -13.44
C LYS A 401 1.54 12.32 -12.42
N GLU A 402 1.16 11.46 -11.48
CA GLU A 402 0.17 11.81 -10.45
C GLU A 402 0.70 12.90 -9.50
N ARG A 403 1.97 12.82 -9.06
CA ARG A 403 2.59 13.88 -8.26
C ARG A 403 2.60 15.22 -8.97
N LYS A 404 2.97 15.24 -10.26
CA LYS A 404 2.94 16.45 -11.08
C LYS A 404 1.50 16.99 -11.19
N ARG A 405 0.52 16.12 -11.43
CA ARG A 405 -0.90 16.50 -11.47
C ARG A 405 -1.39 17.10 -10.15
N ILE A 406 -1.03 16.53 -9.00
CA ILE A 406 -1.40 17.06 -7.68
C ILE A 406 -0.81 18.46 -7.48
N ALA A 407 0.47 18.67 -7.80
CA ALA A 407 1.11 19.98 -7.73
C ALA A 407 0.50 20.99 -8.72
N ASP A 408 0.12 20.54 -9.92
CA ASP A 408 -0.59 21.37 -10.88
C ASP A 408 -1.99 21.76 -10.33
N TRP A 409 -2.68 20.84 -9.66
CA TRP A 409 -3.98 21.11 -9.02
C TRP A 409 -3.90 22.13 -7.89
N GLU A 410 -2.86 22.07 -7.06
CA GLU A 410 -2.59 23.08 -6.03
C GLU A 410 -2.50 24.49 -6.65
N ASN A 411 -1.66 24.63 -7.68
CA ASN A 411 -1.51 25.90 -8.41
C ASN A 411 -2.81 26.34 -9.09
N ALA A 412 -3.51 25.41 -9.74
CA ALA A 412 -4.76 25.68 -10.42
C ALA A 412 -5.83 26.22 -9.47
N LEU A 413 -6.01 25.56 -8.32
CA LEU A 413 -7.00 25.95 -7.31
C LEU A 413 -6.66 27.29 -6.67
N ASN A 414 -5.37 27.58 -6.44
CA ASN A 414 -4.94 28.90 -5.96
C ASN A 414 -5.25 30.02 -6.95
N ILE A 415 -4.88 29.86 -8.23
CA ILE A 415 -5.15 30.87 -9.27
C ILE A 415 -6.65 31.02 -9.49
N MET A 416 -7.38 29.91 -9.63
CA MET A 416 -8.82 29.92 -9.87
C MET A 416 -9.56 30.54 -8.70
N GLY A 417 -9.17 30.21 -7.47
CA GLY A 417 -9.71 30.81 -6.25
C GLY A 417 -9.52 32.31 -6.21
N SER A 418 -8.30 32.80 -6.48
CA SER A 418 -8.01 34.23 -6.57
C SER A 418 -8.89 34.93 -7.63
N LYS A 419 -9.05 34.35 -8.82
CA LYS A 419 -9.91 34.94 -9.88
C LYS A 419 -11.38 34.96 -9.50
N MET A 420 -11.87 33.95 -8.79
CA MET A 420 -13.25 33.91 -8.30
C MET A 420 -13.50 34.95 -7.20
N LEU A 421 -12.49 35.20 -6.35
CA LEU A 421 -12.54 36.29 -5.36
C LEU A 421 -12.56 37.68 -6.01
N ASP A 422 -11.90 37.83 -7.16
CA ASP A 422 -11.98 39.04 -8.00
C ASP A 422 -13.36 39.23 -8.67
N GLY A 423 -14.32 38.35 -8.41
CA GLY A 423 -15.69 38.43 -8.92
C GLY A 423 -15.90 37.76 -10.28
N LYS A 424 -14.92 37.02 -10.79
CA LYS A 424 -15.10 36.24 -12.03
C LYS A 424 -15.92 34.98 -11.75
N SER A 425 -16.75 34.56 -12.71
CA SER A 425 -17.46 33.28 -12.61
C SER A 425 -16.46 32.12 -12.61
N ALA A 426 -16.78 31.02 -11.92
CA ALA A 426 -15.93 29.83 -11.90
C ALA A 426 -15.52 29.34 -13.29
N ALA A 427 -16.43 29.43 -14.28
CA ALA A 427 -16.14 29.01 -15.66
C ALA A 427 -15.05 29.87 -16.29
N ARG A 428 -15.13 31.20 -16.13
CA ARG A 428 -14.14 32.12 -16.67
C ARG A 428 -12.81 32.04 -15.91
N ALA A 429 -12.87 31.89 -14.59
CA ALA A 429 -11.70 31.66 -13.76
C ALA A 429 -10.93 30.41 -14.22
N MET A 430 -11.61 29.29 -14.53
CA MET A 430 -10.97 28.09 -15.10
C MET A 430 -10.27 28.34 -16.43
N ILE A 431 -10.93 29.03 -17.35
CA ILE A 431 -10.38 29.29 -18.69
C ILE A 431 -9.11 30.14 -18.56
N GLU A 432 -9.15 31.21 -17.76
CA GLU A 432 -7.99 32.06 -17.52
C GLU A 432 -6.87 31.32 -16.76
N THR A 433 -7.21 30.48 -15.78
CA THR A 433 -6.23 29.62 -15.10
C THR A 433 -5.56 28.67 -16.09
N ALA A 434 -6.33 28.07 -17.00
CA ALA A 434 -5.79 27.21 -18.05
C ALA A 434 -4.83 27.94 -18.98
N GLU A 435 -5.09 29.22 -19.31
CA GLU A 435 -4.20 30.03 -20.15
C GLU A 435 -2.87 30.38 -19.47
N LEU A 436 -2.86 30.49 -18.14
CA LEU A 436 -1.66 30.76 -17.34
C LEU A 436 -0.84 29.50 -17.05
N MET A 437 -1.46 28.32 -17.10
CA MET A 437 -0.83 27.05 -16.80
C MET A 437 -0.34 26.32 -18.05
N ARG A 438 0.65 25.43 -17.87
CA ARG A 438 1.13 24.52 -18.92
C ARG A 438 0.86 23.07 -18.49
N GLY A 439 0.65 22.17 -19.46
CA GLY A 439 0.49 20.74 -19.21
C GLY A 439 -0.92 20.20 -19.46
N GLU A 440 -1.13 18.92 -19.14
CA GLU A 440 -2.40 18.22 -19.41
C GLU A 440 -3.58 18.86 -18.68
N LEU A 441 -3.38 19.28 -17.41
CA LEU A 441 -4.43 19.89 -16.59
C LEU A 441 -4.96 21.21 -17.19
N SER A 442 -4.12 22.02 -17.82
CA SER A 442 -4.54 23.25 -18.50
C SER A 442 -5.60 22.95 -19.57
N SER A 443 -5.38 21.92 -20.38
CA SER A 443 -6.34 21.52 -21.42
C SER A 443 -7.67 21.03 -20.83
N ASP A 444 -7.62 20.27 -19.74
CA ASP A 444 -8.80 19.77 -19.05
C ASP A 444 -9.61 20.91 -18.40
N LEU A 445 -8.93 21.87 -17.74
CA LEU A 445 -9.56 23.05 -17.16
C LEU A 445 -10.20 23.95 -18.21
N LYS A 446 -9.53 24.17 -19.35
CA LYS A 446 -10.08 24.96 -20.46
C LYS A 446 -11.36 24.33 -21.01
N LEU A 447 -11.32 23.03 -21.32
CA LEU A 447 -12.49 22.30 -21.80
C LEU A 447 -13.62 22.27 -20.78
N ALA A 448 -13.30 22.12 -19.49
CA ALA A 448 -14.28 22.14 -18.42
C ALA A 448 -14.94 23.52 -18.29
N GLY A 449 -14.15 24.59 -18.31
CA GLY A 449 -14.63 25.98 -18.26
C GLY A 449 -15.52 26.32 -19.45
N GLU A 450 -15.12 25.96 -20.68
CA GLU A 450 -15.94 26.15 -21.88
C GLU A 450 -17.26 25.37 -21.82
N ARG A 451 -17.25 24.14 -21.30
CA ARG A 451 -18.48 23.35 -21.11
C ARG A 451 -19.38 23.95 -20.04
N MET A 452 -18.80 24.47 -18.96
CA MET A 452 -19.55 25.16 -17.91
C MET A 452 -20.24 26.41 -18.47
N GLU A 453 -19.56 27.18 -19.32
CA GLU A 453 -20.13 28.38 -19.95
C GLU A 453 -21.22 28.04 -20.97
N LYS A 454 -21.01 27.01 -21.81
CA LYS A 454 -21.95 26.61 -22.86
C LYS A 454 -23.20 25.89 -22.33
N ILE A 455 -23.06 25.03 -21.32
CA ILE A 455 -24.10 24.10 -20.89
C ILE A 455 -24.66 24.47 -19.49
N GLY A 456 -23.99 25.37 -18.76
CA GLY A 456 -24.38 25.71 -17.39
C GLY A 456 -24.13 24.57 -16.39
N ALA A 457 -23.35 23.57 -16.76
CA ALA A 457 -23.11 22.39 -15.94
C ALA A 457 -22.31 22.72 -14.65
N GLY A 458 -22.46 21.84 -13.65
CA GLY A 458 -21.67 21.90 -12.42
C GLY A 458 -20.19 21.61 -12.68
N MET A 459 -19.32 22.21 -11.87
CA MET A 459 -17.87 22.04 -11.96
C MET A 459 -17.46 20.56 -11.89
N GLU A 460 -18.09 19.81 -11.00
CA GLU A 460 -17.89 18.37 -10.82
C GLU A 460 -18.21 17.55 -12.09
N HIS A 461 -19.28 17.89 -12.79
CA HIS A 461 -19.69 17.15 -13.99
C HIS A 461 -18.71 17.36 -15.15
N CYS A 462 -18.15 18.57 -15.26
CA CYS A 462 -17.21 18.94 -16.32
C CYS A 462 -15.80 18.39 -16.09
N LEU A 463 -15.38 18.20 -14.82
CA LEU A 463 -14.05 17.72 -14.43
C LEU A 463 -13.98 16.23 -14.06
N ARG A 464 -15.00 15.44 -14.44
CA ARG A 464 -15.19 14.04 -14.00
C ARG A 464 -14.05 13.07 -14.35
N LYS A 465 -13.07 13.48 -15.18
CA LYS A 465 -11.92 12.65 -15.57
C LYS A 465 -10.77 12.61 -14.55
N ASN A 466 -10.92 13.23 -13.38
CA ASN A 466 -9.91 13.18 -12.32
C ASN A 466 -9.92 11.84 -11.57
N GLU A 467 -8.80 11.12 -11.65
CA GLU A 467 -8.62 9.82 -10.97
C GLU A 467 -8.39 9.95 -9.46
N ASN A 468 -7.96 11.12 -8.98
CA ASN A 468 -7.68 11.33 -7.56
C ASN A 468 -8.96 11.59 -6.75
N PRO A 469 -9.30 10.73 -5.76
CA PRO A 469 -10.53 10.87 -4.98
C PRO A 469 -10.54 12.15 -4.14
N LEU A 470 -9.40 12.60 -3.61
CA LEU A 470 -9.31 13.80 -2.78
C LEU A 470 -9.66 15.06 -3.58
N ILE A 471 -9.04 15.23 -4.76
CA ILE A 471 -9.33 16.37 -5.64
C ILE A 471 -10.78 16.34 -6.12
N ARG A 472 -11.29 15.16 -6.51
CA ARG A 472 -12.70 14.99 -6.91
C ARG A 472 -13.67 15.45 -5.82
N ASN A 473 -13.40 15.06 -4.57
CA ASN A 473 -14.26 15.43 -3.45
C ASN A 473 -14.16 16.93 -3.11
N PHE A 474 -12.97 17.53 -3.18
CA PHE A 474 -12.84 18.99 -3.06
C PHE A 474 -13.62 19.72 -4.15
N ILE A 475 -13.49 19.30 -5.41
CA ILE A 475 -14.26 19.87 -6.52
C ILE A 475 -15.77 19.74 -6.29
N SER A 476 -16.25 18.60 -5.77
CA SER A 476 -17.67 18.41 -5.46
C SER A 476 -18.16 19.41 -4.41
N VAL A 477 -17.40 19.59 -3.33
CA VAL A 477 -17.73 20.57 -2.28
C VAL A 477 -17.67 22.00 -2.82
N ILE A 478 -16.62 22.37 -3.57
CA ILE A 478 -16.50 23.68 -4.24
C ILE A 478 -17.69 23.91 -5.18
N SER A 479 -18.08 22.91 -5.97
CA SER A 479 -19.23 22.98 -6.87
C SER A 479 -20.55 23.16 -6.12
N SER A 480 -20.68 22.61 -4.90
CA SER A 480 -21.84 22.79 -4.05
C SER A 480 -21.91 24.22 -3.48
N LEU A 481 -20.77 24.79 -3.08
CA LEU A 481 -20.67 26.17 -2.56
C LEU A 481 -20.87 27.21 -3.64
N ARG A 482 -20.41 26.92 -4.87
CA ARG A 482 -20.63 27.77 -6.05
C ARG A 482 -22.11 28.09 -6.28
N ARG A 483 -23.01 27.14 -5.95
CA ARG A 483 -24.46 27.35 -6.09
C ARG A 483 -24.99 28.45 -5.16
N GLU A 484 -24.29 28.73 -4.07
CA GLU A 484 -24.64 29.78 -3.12
C GLU A 484 -23.89 31.08 -3.40
N SER A 485 -22.57 31.00 -3.65
CA SER A 485 -21.74 32.17 -3.94
C SER A 485 -20.44 31.78 -4.65
N GLU A 486 -20.11 32.51 -5.72
CA GLU A 486 -18.82 32.39 -6.42
C GLU A 486 -17.64 32.77 -5.51
N ILE A 487 -17.82 33.77 -4.63
CA ILE A 487 -16.80 34.20 -3.68
C ILE A 487 -16.53 33.09 -2.64
N ALA A 488 -17.59 32.42 -2.15
CA ALA A 488 -17.44 31.31 -1.22
C ALA A 488 -16.70 30.13 -1.87
N ALA A 489 -17.02 29.82 -3.13
CA ALA A 489 -16.29 28.82 -3.90
C ALA A 489 -14.84 29.24 -4.18
N GLY A 490 -14.56 30.53 -4.37
CA GLY A 490 -13.20 31.05 -4.51
C GLY A 490 -12.35 30.83 -3.26
N ARG A 491 -12.88 31.14 -2.07
CA ARG A 491 -12.22 30.82 -0.79
C ARG A 491 -11.99 29.32 -0.63
N ALA A 492 -12.99 28.52 -0.98
CA ALA A 492 -12.91 27.06 -0.94
C ALA A 492 -11.80 26.50 -1.84
N CYS A 493 -11.57 27.10 -3.01
CA CYS A 493 -10.46 26.71 -3.88
C CYS A 493 -9.09 26.97 -3.23
N MET A 494 -8.89 28.17 -2.65
CA MET A 494 -7.63 28.50 -1.99
C MET A 494 -7.35 27.60 -0.79
N ILE A 495 -8.37 27.29 0.01
CA ILE A 495 -8.24 26.38 1.13
C ILE A 495 -7.95 24.96 0.63
N ALA A 496 -8.66 24.49 -0.39
CA ALA A 496 -8.37 23.18 -0.98
C ALA A 496 -6.92 23.09 -1.49
N ALA A 497 -6.36 24.17 -2.03
CA ALA A 497 -4.95 24.23 -2.41
C ALA A 497 -4.02 24.13 -1.18
N GLU A 498 -4.32 24.85 -0.10
CA GLU A 498 -3.58 24.75 1.17
C GLU A 498 -3.60 23.30 1.72
N PHE A 499 -4.75 22.63 1.67
CA PHE A 499 -4.90 21.23 2.06
C PHE A 499 -4.16 20.24 1.14
N ILE A 500 -3.89 20.59 -0.11
CA ILE A 500 -3.11 19.77 -1.05
C ILE A 500 -1.61 19.99 -0.84
N HIS A 501 -1.23 21.19 -0.43
CA HIS A 501 0.16 21.56 -0.14
C HIS A 501 0.67 20.88 1.14
N MET A 502 -0.20 20.74 2.14
CA MET A 502 0.04 19.99 3.39
C MET A 502 0.12 18.49 3.12
#